data_AF-A0A6G1K7H2-F1
#
_entry.id   AF-A0A6G1K7H2-F1
#
_cell.length_a   1.000
_cell.length_b   1.000
_cell.length_c   1.000
_cell.angle_alpha   90.00
_cell.angle_beta   90.00
_cell.angle_gamma   90.00
#
_symmetry.space_group_name_H-M   'P 1'
#
loop_
_entity.id
_entity.type
_entity.pdbx_description
1 polymer ?
#
loop_
_entity_poly.entity_id
_entity_poly.type
_entity_poly.pdbx_seq_one_letter_code
_entity_poly.pdbx_strand_id
1 'polypeptide(L)'
;MGDAALTPEEHAEFLLDLVACAAAEAFTDSYYYTLEKSRDKISSFYAPKTVGPDNTTPSIAWNSILYNEGSSFQEYFEGLTHTHFELESLDVDVLNPKFLPASDLLGGSNNDAEDHDRRMSIAIVVTGCVRLEEPLKGPMREFAETFVLIPNREKQLPPKPSFEKGWHQEWLIQTQNFRFTEWGATEVGDAKSEGTKVPTGPRNVFQGRNQGVAKHFAAAGLTIKGKGKA
;
A
#
# COMPACT_ATOMS: atom_id res chain seq x y z
N MET A 1 -39.50 13.22 -1.58
CA MET A 1 -38.75 14.22 -0.79
C MET A 1 -38.27 15.27 -1.77
N GLY A 2 -38.09 16.53 -1.37
CA GLY A 2 -37.46 17.52 -2.25
C GLY A 2 -35.95 17.36 -2.15
N ASP A 3 -35.25 17.40 -3.28
CA ASP A 3 -33.78 17.42 -3.29
C ASP A 3 -33.32 18.70 -2.58
N ALA A 4 -32.61 18.54 -1.46
CA ALA A 4 -31.93 19.66 -0.84
C ALA A 4 -30.78 20.05 -1.76
N ALA A 5 -30.86 21.24 -2.36
CA ALA A 5 -29.76 21.75 -3.18
C ALA A 5 -28.52 21.90 -2.30
N LEU A 6 -27.43 21.23 -2.68
CA LEU A 6 -26.13 21.31 -2.01
C LEU A 6 -25.71 22.78 -1.86
N THR A 7 -25.13 23.12 -0.72
CA THR A 7 -24.44 24.40 -0.55
C THR A 7 -23.26 24.52 -1.53
N PRO A 8 -22.77 25.74 -1.82
CA PRO A 8 -21.59 25.91 -2.67
C PRO A 8 -20.34 25.20 -2.15
N GLU A 9 -20.26 24.97 -0.84
CA GLU A 9 -19.15 24.27 -0.16
C GLU A 9 -19.27 22.76 -0.37
N GLU A 10 -20.41 22.14 -0.03
CA GLU A 10 -20.68 20.71 -0.30
C GLU A 10 -20.58 20.35 -1.79
N HIS A 11 -20.95 21.28 -2.69
CA HIS A 11 -20.80 21.10 -4.14
C HIS A 11 -19.32 21.19 -4.59
N ALA A 12 -18.47 21.96 -3.90
CA ALA A 12 -17.04 22.00 -4.19
C ALA A 12 -16.34 20.73 -3.71
N GLU A 13 -16.70 20.23 -2.53
CA GLU A 13 -16.23 18.95 -1.99
C GLU A 13 -16.63 17.77 -2.90
N PHE A 14 -17.91 17.69 -3.29
CA PHE A 14 -18.38 16.65 -4.21
C PHE A 14 -17.65 16.64 -5.57
N LEU A 15 -17.28 17.80 -6.11
CA LEU A 15 -16.47 17.88 -7.34
C LEU A 15 -15.02 17.41 -7.12
N LEU A 16 -14.48 17.63 -5.92
CA LEU A 16 -13.13 17.21 -5.55
C LEU A 16 -13.07 15.68 -5.42
N ASP A 17 -14.05 15.09 -4.73
CA ASP A 17 -14.21 13.64 -4.59
C ASP A 17 -14.38 12.94 -5.95
N LEU A 18 -15.19 13.52 -6.85
CA LEU A 18 -15.41 12.98 -8.19
C LEU A 18 -14.10 12.91 -9.00
N VAL A 19 -13.22 13.91 -8.86
CA VAL A 19 -11.89 13.92 -9.48
C VAL A 19 -10.95 12.94 -8.79
N ALA A 20 -11.02 12.79 -7.46
CA ALA A 20 -10.22 11.84 -6.70
C ALA A 20 -10.55 10.38 -7.10
N CYS A 21 -11.83 10.03 -7.23
CA CYS A 21 -12.28 8.72 -7.72
C CYS A 21 -11.77 8.43 -9.13
N ALA A 22 -11.99 9.34 -10.08
CA ALA A 22 -11.55 9.15 -11.46
C ALA A 22 -10.02 9.09 -11.60
N ALA A 23 -9.28 9.81 -10.74
CA ALA A 23 -7.82 9.72 -10.65
C ALA A 23 -7.37 8.37 -10.06
N ALA A 24 -8.05 7.86 -9.03
CA ALA A 24 -7.73 6.60 -8.38
C ALA A 24 -7.95 5.40 -9.30
N GLU A 25 -9.10 5.33 -9.98
CA GLU A 25 -9.41 4.29 -10.98
C GLU A 25 -8.33 4.24 -12.07
N ALA A 26 -8.09 5.38 -12.73
CA ALA A 26 -7.12 5.49 -13.82
C ALA A 26 -5.67 5.21 -13.37
N PHE A 27 -5.31 5.62 -12.14
CA PHE A 27 -4.02 5.26 -11.53
C PHE A 27 -3.90 3.75 -11.36
N THR A 28 -4.87 3.09 -10.73
CA THR A 28 -4.78 1.66 -10.42
C THR A 28 -4.73 0.80 -11.69
N ASP A 29 -5.59 1.09 -12.68
CA ASP A 29 -5.57 0.41 -13.97
C ASP A 29 -4.19 0.51 -14.63
N SER A 30 -3.61 1.72 -14.65
CA SER A 30 -2.30 1.94 -15.26
C SER A 30 -1.15 1.32 -14.48
N TYR A 31 -1.19 1.39 -13.14
CA TYR A 31 -0.15 0.89 -12.25
C TYR A 31 -0.09 -0.64 -12.24
N TYR A 32 -1.22 -1.33 -11.98
CA TYR A 32 -1.24 -2.79 -11.94
C TYR A 32 -1.03 -3.41 -13.34
N TYR A 33 -1.51 -2.76 -14.41
CA TYR A 33 -1.12 -3.13 -15.78
C TYR A 33 0.39 -3.01 -16.00
N THR A 34 1.04 -1.97 -15.46
CA THR A 34 2.49 -1.78 -15.55
C THR A 34 3.25 -2.88 -14.80
N LEU A 35 2.80 -3.26 -13.59
CA LEU A 35 3.37 -4.39 -12.83
C LEU A 35 3.33 -5.72 -13.62
N GLU A 36 2.28 -5.94 -14.41
CA GLU A 36 2.11 -7.18 -15.18
C GLU A 36 2.77 -7.14 -16.57
N LYS A 37 2.73 -6.01 -17.29
CA LYS A 37 3.08 -5.92 -18.72
C LYS A 37 4.24 -4.97 -19.08
N SER A 38 4.69 -4.09 -18.19
CA SER A 38 5.70 -3.05 -18.51
C SER A 38 6.52 -2.67 -17.29
N ARG A 39 7.10 -3.68 -16.63
CA ARG A 39 7.90 -3.51 -15.42
C ARG A 39 9.06 -2.52 -15.58
N ASP A 40 9.58 -2.39 -16.81
CA ASP A 40 10.57 -1.41 -17.25
C ASP A 40 10.19 0.06 -16.99
N LYS A 41 8.93 0.33 -16.60
CA LYS A 41 8.39 1.69 -16.37
C LYS A 41 7.89 1.93 -14.95
N ILE A 42 8.00 0.96 -14.04
CA ILE A 42 7.49 1.06 -12.64
C ILE A 42 8.01 2.32 -11.95
N SER A 43 9.30 2.62 -12.11
CA SER A 43 9.96 3.81 -11.53
C SER A 43 9.28 5.14 -11.89
N SER A 44 8.63 5.23 -13.05
CA SER A 44 8.00 6.46 -13.55
C SER A 44 6.64 6.80 -12.90
N PHE A 45 6.13 5.95 -12.01
CA PHE A 45 4.95 6.25 -11.18
C PHE A 45 5.32 6.96 -9.86
N TYR A 46 6.59 7.06 -9.50
CA TYR A 46 7.03 7.56 -8.19
C TYR A 46 7.48 9.03 -8.24
N ALA A 47 7.33 9.71 -7.11
CA ALA A 47 7.89 11.04 -6.92
C ALA A 47 9.44 11.02 -7.01
N PRO A 48 10.09 12.08 -7.53
CA PRO A 48 11.55 12.18 -7.54
C PRO A 48 12.15 12.13 -6.12
N LYS A 49 13.28 11.43 -5.98
CA LYS A 49 13.90 11.24 -4.66
C LYS A 49 14.26 12.56 -3.98
N THR A 50 13.65 12.80 -2.83
CA THR A 50 13.85 13.97 -1.98
C THR A 50 14.11 13.51 -0.55
N VAL A 51 15.28 13.86 0.00
CA VAL A 51 15.65 13.55 1.37
C VAL A 51 15.37 14.77 2.25
N GLY A 52 14.34 14.67 3.11
CA GLY A 52 14.04 15.66 4.13
C GLY A 52 14.76 15.38 5.45
N PRO A 53 14.57 16.22 6.49
CA PRO A 53 15.16 15.99 7.81
C PRO A 53 14.62 14.73 8.50
N ASP A 54 13.32 14.47 8.38
CA ASP A 54 12.61 13.43 9.14
C ASP A 54 12.27 12.18 8.29
N ASN A 55 12.18 12.32 6.97
CA ASN A 55 11.75 11.28 6.03
C ASN A 55 12.41 11.42 4.65
N THR A 56 12.46 10.32 3.90
CA THR A 56 12.75 10.33 2.45
C THR A 56 11.47 10.08 1.67
N THR A 57 11.31 10.80 0.56
CA THR A 57 10.30 10.56 -0.49
C THR A 57 11.02 10.04 -1.74
N PRO A 58 10.50 9.06 -2.49
CA PRO A 58 9.33 8.25 -2.16
C PRO A 58 9.64 7.27 -1.01
N SER A 59 8.61 6.85 -0.27
CA SER A 59 8.72 5.86 0.80
C SER A 59 7.91 4.61 0.45
N ILE A 60 8.59 3.54 0.03
CA ILE A 60 7.98 2.32 -0.52
C ILE A 60 8.21 1.15 0.43
N ALA A 61 7.20 0.80 1.22
CA ALA A 61 7.26 -0.32 2.16
C ALA A 61 6.59 -1.57 1.55
N TRP A 62 7.38 -2.43 0.90
CA TRP A 62 6.90 -3.66 0.27
C TRP A 62 7.15 -4.86 1.19
N ASN A 63 6.09 -5.43 1.80
CA ASN A 63 6.16 -6.50 2.79
C ASN A 63 7.16 -6.24 3.94
N SER A 64 7.27 -4.98 4.38
CA SER A 64 8.24 -4.49 5.39
C SER A 64 9.69 -4.31 4.92
N ILE A 65 9.99 -4.49 3.62
CA ILE A 65 11.25 -4.04 3.01
C ILE A 65 11.04 -2.59 2.52
N LEU A 66 11.95 -1.68 2.88
CA LEU A 66 11.86 -0.26 2.50
C LEU A 66 12.73 0.05 1.29
N TYR A 67 12.12 0.56 0.23
CA TYR A 67 12.79 1.18 -0.92
C TYR A 67 12.55 2.70 -0.85
N ASN A 68 13.58 3.49 -1.18
CA ASN A 68 13.53 4.95 -1.14
C ASN A 68 13.66 5.57 -2.55
N GLU A 69 13.57 4.75 -3.59
CA GLU A 69 13.68 5.12 -5.01
C GLU A 69 12.80 4.17 -5.84
N GLY A 70 12.05 4.71 -6.81
CA GLY A 70 11.25 3.91 -7.74
C GLY A 70 12.09 3.00 -8.65
N SER A 71 13.35 3.39 -8.93
CA SER A 71 14.35 2.57 -9.64
C SER A 71 14.70 1.30 -8.87
N SER A 72 15.07 1.40 -7.60
CA SER A 72 15.42 0.23 -6.77
C SER A 72 14.22 -0.70 -6.52
N PHE A 73 13.00 -0.16 -6.47
CA PHE A 73 11.79 -0.98 -6.42
C PHE A 73 11.51 -1.67 -7.77
N GLN A 74 11.70 -0.96 -8.89
CA GLN A 74 11.60 -1.54 -10.23
C GLN A 74 12.61 -2.68 -10.44
N GLU A 75 13.89 -2.50 -10.10
CA GLU A 75 14.92 -3.55 -10.20
C GLU A 75 14.54 -4.82 -9.43
N TYR A 76 13.96 -4.67 -8.24
CA TYR A 76 13.40 -5.78 -7.47
C TYR A 76 12.21 -6.45 -8.17
N PHE A 77 11.28 -5.64 -8.71
CA PHE A 77 10.05 -6.15 -9.32
C PHE A 77 10.28 -6.82 -10.69
N GLU A 78 11.25 -6.34 -11.47
CA GLU A 78 11.74 -6.99 -12.69
C GLU A 78 12.30 -8.40 -12.39
N GLY A 79 12.92 -8.60 -11.22
CA GLY A 79 13.45 -9.89 -10.79
C GLY A 79 12.42 -10.95 -10.37
N LEU A 80 11.12 -10.61 -10.26
CA LEU A 80 10.06 -11.55 -9.89
C LEU A 80 9.62 -12.40 -11.09
N THR A 81 9.38 -13.71 -10.91
CA THR A 81 9.02 -14.60 -12.06
C THR A 81 7.72 -14.21 -12.76
N HIS A 82 6.62 -14.09 -12.01
CA HIS A 82 5.31 -13.69 -12.51
C HIS A 82 4.45 -13.13 -11.37
N THR A 83 3.58 -12.17 -11.70
CA THR A 83 2.63 -11.51 -10.81
C THR A 83 1.39 -11.11 -11.62
N HIS A 84 0.20 -11.60 -11.26
CA HIS A 84 -1.08 -11.16 -11.83
C HIS A 84 -1.98 -10.68 -10.70
N PHE A 85 -2.35 -9.40 -10.70
CA PHE A 85 -3.17 -8.77 -9.66
C PHE A 85 -4.63 -8.72 -10.11
N GLU A 86 -5.53 -9.12 -9.22
CA GLU A 86 -6.97 -9.09 -9.40
C GLU A 86 -7.52 -8.20 -8.26
N LEU A 87 -7.98 -7.00 -8.61
CA LEU A 87 -8.43 -5.99 -7.63
C LEU A 87 -9.90 -6.25 -7.26
N GLU A 88 -10.21 -6.20 -5.97
CA GLU A 88 -11.54 -6.52 -5.44
C GLU A 88 -12.22 -5.31 -4.79
N SER A 89 -11.44 -4.41 -4.19
CA SER A 89 -11.94 -3.14 -3.66
C SER A 89 -10.94 -2.01 -3.90
N LEU A 90 -11.47 -0.83 -4.18
CA LEU A 90 -10.78 0.43 -4.34
C LEU A 90 -11.51 1.49 -3.50
N ASP A 91 -10.78 2.26 -2.71
CA ASP A 91 -11.29 3.35 -1.87
C ASP A 91 -10.31 4.54 -1.93
N VAL A 92 -10.81 5.77 -1.80
CA VAL A 92 -10.02 7.00 -1.99
C VAL A 92 -10.50 8.13 -1.06
N ASP A 93 -9.55 8.89 -0.52
CA ASP A 93 -9.81 10.03 0.38
C ASP A 93 -8.88 11.22 0.05
N VAL A 94 -9.36 12.45 0.25
CA VAL A 94 -8.66 13.69 -0.13
C VAL A 94 -7.88 14.25 1.07
N LEU A 95 -6.69 13.69 1.30
CA LEU A 95 -5.82 14.05 2.44
C LEU A 95 -5.49 15.54 2.57
N ASN A 96 -5.33 16.26 1.46
CA ASN A 96 -5.05 17.70 1.47
C ASN A 96 -5.42 18.35 0.12
N PRO A 97 -6.52 19.12 0.03
CA PRO A 97 -6.93 19.85 -1.17
C PRO A 97 -5.92 20.87 -1.72
N LYS A 98 -4.94 21.27 -0.90
CA LYS A 98 -3.97 22.35 -1.16
C LYS A 98 -2.51 21.88 -1.06
N PHE A 99 -2.23 20.61 -1.36
CA PHE A 99 -0.87 20.05 -1.31
C PHE A 99 0.11 20.85 -2.18
N LEU A 100 -0.30 21.20 -3.41
CA LEU A 100 0.47 22.07 -4.29
C LEU A 100 0.10 23.56 -4.06
N PRO A 101 1.08 24.48 -3.89
CA PRO A 101 0.81 25.92 -3.87
C PRO A 101 0.17 26.40 -5.18
N ALA A 102 -0.74 27.38 -5.11
CA ALA A 102 -1.40 27.92 -6.31
C ALA A 102 -0.42 28.59 -7.31
N SER A 103 0.75 29.02 -6.83
CA SER A 103 1.89 29.54 -7.62
C SER A 103 2.59 28.48 -8.46
N ASP A 104 2.52 27.22 -8.04
CA ASP A 104 3.26 26.10 -8.62
C ASP A 104 2.41 25.35 -9.66
N LEU A 105 1.17 25.82 -9.91
CA LEU A 105 0.23 25.26 -10.88
C LEU A 105 0.31 26.02 -12.22
N LEU A 106 0.89 25.36 -13.21
CA LEU A 106 0.96 25.79 -14.61
C LEU A 106 -0.45 25.91 -15.21
N GLY A 107 -0.82 27.12 -15.65
CA GLY A 107 -2.19 27.40 -16.07
C GLY A 107 -3.20 27.32 -14.92
N GLY A 108 -2.76 27.50 -13.67
CA GLY A 108 -3.61 27.79 -12.53
C GLY A 108 -4.08 29.25 -12.50
N SER A 109 -5.06 29.51 -11.64
CA SER A 109 -5.55 30.86 -11.31
C SER A 109 -4.56 31.70 -10.48
N ASN A 110 -3.56 31.06 -9.86
CA ASN A 110 -2.72 31.61 -8.80
C ASN A 110 -3.53 32.13 -7.57
N ASN A 111 -4.74 31.61 -7.36
CA ASN A 111 -5.57 31.86 -6.19
C ASN A 111 -5.60 30.61 -5.30
N ASP A 112 -5.31 30.77 -4.00
CA ASP A 112 -5.31 29.62 -3.08
C ASP A 112 -6.72 29.06 -2.81
N ALA A 113 -7.77 29.86 -3.03
CA ALA A 113 -9.17 29.42 -2.93
C ALA A 113 -9.65 28.56 -4.12
N GLU A 114 -8.82 28.37 -5.16
CA GLU A 114 -9.21 27.76 -6.43
C GLU A 114 -8.28 26.57 -6.82
N ASP A 115 -8.66 25.87 -7.89
CA ASP A 115 -7.90 24.78 -8.53
C ASP A 115 -7.56 23.58 -7.61
N HIS A 116 -8.34 23.33 -6.55
CA HIS A 116 -8.08 22.24 -5.60
C HIS A 116 -8.10 20.86 -6.28
N ASP A 117 -8.96 20.69 -7.28
CA ASP A 117 -9.06 19.54 -8.18
C ASP A 117 -7.72 19.20 -8.87
N ARG A 118 -6.83 20.18 -9.02
CA ARG A 118 -5.51 20.02 -9.67
C ARG A 118 -4.33 20.15 -8.71
N ARG A 119 -4.60 20.38 -7.41
CA ARG A 119 -3.60 20.69 -6.37
C ARG A 119 -3.63 19.72 -5.19
N MET A 120 -4.62 18.85 -5.12
CA MET A 120 -4.82 17.93 -4.00
C MET A 120 -3.85 16.75 -3.94
N SER A 121 -3.52 16.29 -2.74
CA SER A 121 -2.97 14.94 -2.52
C SER A 121 -4.07 14.00 -2.03
N ILE A 122 -4.11 12.78 -2.57
CA ILE A 122 -5.12 11.77 -2.26
C ILE A 122 -4.49 10.51 -1.65
N ALA A 123 -5.19 9.88 -0.70
CA ALA A 123 -4.91 8.52 -0.26
C ALA A 123 -5.73 7.54 -1.09
N ILE A 124 -5.14 6.41 -1.45
CA ILE A 124 -5.85 5.30 -2.09
C ILE A 124 -5.62 4.04 -1.25
N VAL A 125 -6.69 3.29 -1.00
CA VAL A 125 -6.64 1.94 -0.41
C VAL A 125 -7.10 0.94 -1.45
N VAL A 126 -6.32 -0.11 -1.65
CA VAL A 126 -6.60 -1.20 -2.60
C VAL A 126 -6.54 -2.53 -1.86
N THR A 127 -7.53 -3.40 -2.08
CA THR A 127 -7.47 -4.79 -1.64
C THR A 127 -7.87 -5.73 -2.77
N GLY A 128 -7.31 -6.93 -2.75
CA GLY A 128 -7.66 -7.99 -3.68
C GLY A 128 -6.70 -9.15 -3.54
N CYS A 129 -6.48 -9.90 -4.62
CA CYS A 129 -5.55 -11.01 -4.62
C CYS A 129 -4.49 -10.90 -5.73
N VAL A 130 -3.34 -11.52 -5.52
CA VAL A 130 -2.26 -11.62 -6.49
C VAL A 130 -1.84 -13.08 -6.67
N ARG A 131 -1.73 -13.49 -7.93
CA ARG A 131 -1.20 -14.79 -8.33
C ARG A 131 0.29 -14.67 -8.61
N LEU A 132 1.09 -15.47 -7.93
CA LEU A 132 2.55 -15.47 -8.02
C LEU A 132 3.03 -16.68 -8.84
N GLU A 133 4.27 -16.64 -9.33
CA GLU A 133 4.99 -17.77 -9.97
C GLU A 133 4.45 -18.26 -11.33
N GLU A 134 3.19 -18.69 -11.41
CA GLU A 134 2.56 -19.24 -12.64
C GLU A 134 1.19 -18.57 -12.96
N PRO A 135 0.93 -18.10 -14.19
CA PRO A 135 -0.29 -17.36 -14.55
C PRO A 135 -1.64 -18.07 -14.35
N LEU A 136 -1.68 -19.41 -14.28
CA LEU A 136 -2.94 -20.18 -14.23
C LEU A 136 -3.05 -21.15 -13.04
N LYS A 137 -1.94 -21.42 -12.34
CA LYS A 137 -1.88 -22.42 -11.24
C LYS A 137 -1.00 -21.98 -10.07
N GLY A 138 -0.35 -20.83 -10.18
CA GLY A 138 0.51 -20.30 -9.15
C GLY A 138 -0.28 -19.96 -7.88
N PRO A 139 0.38 -19.93 -6.72
CA PRO A 139 -0.26 -19.59 -5.46
C PRO A 139 -0.89 -18.20 -5.56
N MET A 140 -2.17 -18.14 -5.23
CA MET A 140 -2.91 -16.91 -5.02
C MET A 140 -2.67 -16.44 -3.58
N ARG A 141 -2.58 -15.14 -3.36
CA ARG A 141 -2.50 -14.53 -2.02
C ARG A 141 -3.36 -13.28 -1.97
N GLU A 142 -4.15 -13.14 -0.91
CA GLU A 142 -4.77 -11.85 -0.57
C GLU A 142 -3.71 -10.79 -0.21
N PHE A 143 -3.97 -9.54 -0.59
CA PHE A 143 -3.14 -8.39 -0.25
C PHE A 143 -3.97 -7.15 0.09
N ALA A 144 -3.36 -6.26 0.87
CA ALA A 144 -3.80 -4.89 1.04
C ALA A 144 -2.64 -3.96 0.67
N GLU A 145 -2.93 -2.91 -0.09
CA GLU A 145 -1.97 -1.90 -0.49
C GLU A 145 -2.54 -0.50 -0.26
N THR A 146 -1.72 0.43 0.23
CA THR A 146 -2.09 1.83 0.35
C THR A 146 -1.09 2.73 -0.36
N PHE A 147 -1.61 3.77 -1.01
CA PHE A 147 -0.83 4.79 -1.71
C PHE A 147 -1.15 6.17 -1.16
N VAL A 148 -0.17 7.06 -1.16
CA VAL A 148 -0.38 8.52 -1.11
C VAL A 148 0.11 9.09 -2.43
N LEU A 149 -0.81 9.65 -3.21
CA LEU A 149 -0.51 10.30 -4.48
C LEU A 149 -0.46 11.82 -4.33
N ILE A 150 0.52 12.44 -5.00
CA ILE A 150 0.72 13.89 -5.01
C ILE A 150 0.75 14.44 -6.45
N PRO A 151 0.34 15.70 -6.70
CA PRO A 151 0.35 16.27 -8.04
C PRO A 151 1.78 16.32 -8.63
N ASN A 152 1.93 15.86 -9.87
CA ASN A 152 3.17 15.93 -10.61
C ASN A 152 3.43 17.38 -11.05
N ARG A 153 4.60 17.93 -10.71
CA ARG A 153 5.00 19.29 -11.10
C ARG A 153 5.35 19.44 -12.58
N GLU A 154 5.68 18.34 -13.26
CA GLU A 154 6.07 18.32 -14.68
C GLU A 154 4.89 18.02 -15.62
N LYS A 155 3.82 17.40 -15.10
CA LYS A 155 2.64 16.98 -15.85
C LYS A 155 1.38 17.32 -15.05
N GLN A 156 0.83 18.52 -15.23
CA GLN A 156 -0.33 18.95 -14.48
C GLN A 156 -1.61 18.85 -15.32
N LEU A 157 -2.73 18.55 -14.66
CA LEU A 157 -4.02 18.40 -15.34
C LEU A 157 -4.48 19.72 -15.98
N PRO A 158 -5.18 19.65 -17.13
CA PRO A 158 -5.81 20.83 -17.72
C PRO A 158 -6.94 21.35 -16.81
N PRO A 159 -7.34 22.63 -16.91
CA PRO A 159 -8.52 23.14 -16.24
C PRO A 159 -9.75 22.30 -16.61
N LYS A 160 -10.40 21.70 -15.59
CA LYS A 160 -11.33 20.55 -15.71
C LYS A 160 -10.62 19.26 -16.14
N PRO A 161 -10.13 18.45 -15.19
CA PRO A 161 -9.51 17.17 -15.49
C PRO A 161 -10.52 16.15 -16.07
N SER A 162 -10.02 15.25 -16.91
CA SER A 162 -10.72 14.05 -17.37
C SER A 162 -9.70 12.95 -17.68
N PHE A 163 -9.97 11.74 -17.20
CA PHE A 163 -9.11 10.56 -17.34
C PHE A 163 -9.58 9.61 -18.47
N GLU A 164 -10.45 10.08 -19.39
CA GLU A 164 -10.95 9.31 -20.56
C GLU A 164 -9.86 8.68 -21.44
N LYS A 165 -8.62 9.16 -21.36
CA LYS A 165 -7.46 8.65 -22.12
C LYS A 165 -6.56 7.72 -21.30
N GLY A 166 -6.99 7.36 -20.09
CA GLY A 166 -6.18 6.70 -19.08
C GLY A 166 -5.20 7.65 -18.40
N TRP A 167 -4.33 7.07 -17.57
CA TRP A 167 -3.29 7.79 -16.83
C TRP A 167 -2.19 8.34 -17.74
N HIS A 168 -1.74 9.57 -17.50
CA HIS A 168 -0.54 10.14 -18.14
C HIS A 168 0.55 10.53 -17.14
N GLN A 169 0.41 10.10 -15.88
CA GLN A 169 1.30 10.36 -14.73
C GLN A 169 1.20 11.78 -14.20
N GLU A 170 -0.03 12.32 -14.17
CA GLU A 170 -0.31 13.64 -13.62
C GLU A 170 -0.21 13.69 -12.09
N TRP A 171 -0.34 12.55 -11.42
CA TRP A 171 -0.03 12.34 -10.01
C TRP A 171 1.08 11.29 -9.89
N LEU A 172 1.86 11.37 -8.81
CA LEU A 172 2.97 10.46 -8.51
C LEU A 172 2.87 9.90 -7.09
N ILE A 173 3.33 8.67 -6.89
CA ILE A 173 3.37 7.99 -5.60
C ILE A 173 4.43 8.67 -4.71
N GLN A 174 3.99 9.28 -3.61
CA GLN A 174 4.85 9.77 -2.52
C GLN A 174 5.15 8.65 -1.52
N THR A 175 4.13 7.89 -1.14
CA THR A 175 4.22 6.81 -0.15
C THR A 175 3.43 5.60 -0.64
N GLN A 176 3.95 4.40 -0.38
CA GLN A 176 3.32 3.13 -0.70
C GLN A 176 3.54 2.14 0.46
N ASN A 177 2.52 1.37 0.82
CA ASN A 177 2.63 0.27 1.75
C ASN A 177 1.90 -0.96 1.19
N PHE A 178 2.64 -1.97 0.73
CA PHE A 178 2.09 -3.24 0.26
C PHE A 178 2.29 -4.32 1.31
N ARG A 179 1.25 -5.10 1.59
CA ARG A 179 1.34 -6.22 2.51
C ARG A 179 0.38 -7.37 2.13
N PHE A 180 0.89 -8.60 2.12
CA PHE A 180 0.02 -9.79 2.12
C PHE A 180 -0.79 -9.84 3.43
N THR A 181 -2.12 -9.98 3.33
CA THR A 181 -3.01 -10.08 4.50
C THR A 181 -2.94 -11.48 5.10
N GLU A 182 -2.83 -12.51 4.25
CA GLU A 182 -2.56 -13.89 4.64
C GLU A 182 -1.06 -14.24 4.53
N TRP A 183 -0.65 -15.25 5.30
CA TRP A 183 0.67 -15.87 5.19
C TRP A 183 0.51 -17.22 4.48
N GLY A 184 1.43 -17.57 3.57
CA GLY A 184 1.34 -18.84 2.86
C GLY A 184 1.37 -20.02 3.84
N ALA A 185 0.63 -21.10 3.56
CA ALA A 185 0.56 -22.26 4.44
C ALA A 185 1.94 -22.90 4.75
N THR A 186 2.90 -22.73 3.84
CA THR A 186 4.33 -23.08 4.01
C THR A 186 5.10 -22.11 4.90
N GLU A 187 4.75 -20.83 4.93
CA GLU A 187 5.42 -19.78 5.72
C GLU A 187 4.97 -19.76 7.18
N VAL A 188 3.70 -20.11 7.45
CA VAL A 188 3.20 -20.38 8.80
C VAL A 188 3.75 -21.70 9.37
N GLY A 189 4.25 -22.59 8.50
CA GLY A 189 4.34 -24.03 8.77
C GLY A 189 5.71 -24.72 8.60
N ASP A 190 6.77 -24.04 8.16
CA ASP A 190 8.09 -24.67 7.92
C ASP A 190 9.13 -24.43 9.04
N ALA A 191 8.74 -24.72 10.29
CA ALA A 191 9.69 -25.19 11.30
C ALA A 191 10.15 -26.63 10.97
N LYS A 192 10.74 -26.82 9.78
CA LYS A 192 11.19 -28.11 9.25
C LYS A 192 12.28 -28.69 10.16
N SER A 193 11.89 -29.66 10.98
CA SER A 193 12.83 -30.52 11.67
C SER A 193 13.57 -31.37 10.63
N GLU A 194 14.77 -30.94 10.23
CA GLU A 194 15.59 -31.69 9.28
C GLU A 194 15.78 -33.14 9.76
N GLY A 195 15.52 -34.09 8.86
CA GLY A 195 15.50 -35.53 9.13
C GLY A 195 16.89 -36.15 9.35
N THR A 196 17.68 -35.60 10.26
CA THR A 196 18.97 -36.15 10.65
C THR A 196 18.77 -37.53 11.27
N LYS A 197 19.26 -38.58 10.59
CA LYS A 197 19.23 -39.95 11.08
C LYS A 197 20.21 -40.12 12.26
N VAL A 198 19.72 -39.93 13.47
CA VAL A 198 20.50 -40.16 14.70
C VAL A 198 20.73 -41.67 14.91
N PRO A 199 21.97 -42.12 15.20
CA PRO A 199 22.24 -43.52 15.57
C PRO A 199 21.48 -43.93 16.84
N THR A 200 21.11 -45.20 16.96
CA THR A 200 20.29 -45.70 18.07
C THR A 200 21.02 -45.73 19.41
N GLY A 201 20.80 -44.69 20.23
CA GLY A 201 21.10 -44.63 21.66
C GLY A 201 19.82 -44.45 22.51
N PRO A 202 19.86 -44.72 23.83
CA PRO A 202 18.66 -44.77 24.66
C PRO A 202 18.04 -43.39 24.97
N ARG A 203 16.70 -43.34 24.92
CA ARG A 203 15.82 -42.25 25.41
C ARG A 203 15.93 -42.16 26.95
N ASN A 204 15.55 -41.10 27.68
CA ASN A 204 14.70 -39.91 27.45
C ASN A 204 15.08 -38.86 28.57
N VAL A 205 14.70 -37.58 28.64
CA VAL A 205 13.74 -36.69 27.94
C VAL A 205 14.35 -35.26 27.90
N PHE A 206 13.81 -34.31 27.13
CA PHE A 206 14.08 -32.87 27.25
C PHE A 206 12.79 -32.09 27.55
N GLN A 207 12.79 -31.20 28.55
CA GLN A 207 11.64 -30.36 28.91
C GLN A 207 11.64 -29.04 28.10
N GLY A 208 10.54 -28.74 27.43
CA GLY A 208 10.47 -27.69 26.41
C GLY A 208 10.53 -26.25 26.92
N ARG A 209 11.07 -25.35 26.10
CA ARG A 209 11.21 -23.91 26.37
C ARG A 209 10.08 -23.07 25.74
N ASN A 210 8.82 -23.44 25.99
CA ASN A 210 7.68 -22.58 25.68
C ASN A 210 7.66 -21.39 26.66
N GLN A 211 8.02 -20.18 26.19
CA GLN A 211 7.75 -18.93 26.91
C GLN A 211 6.66 -18.12 26.20
N GLY A 212 5.47 -18.72 26.05
CA GLY A 212 4.28 -18.00 25.64
C GLY A 212 3.72 -17.15 26.79
N VAL A 213 3.55 -15.85 26.53
CA VAL A 213 2.53 -14.89 27.03
C VAL A 213 2.24 -14.75 28.55
N ALA A 214 2.21 -15.82 29.33
CA ALA A 214 1.71 -15.87 30.71
C ALA A 214 2.53 -15.09 31.77
N LYS A 215 3.59 -14.37 31.38
CA LYS A 215 4.39 -13.55 32.30
C LYS A 215 3.73 -12.22 32.69
N HIS A 216 2.78 -11.69 31.90
CA HIS A 216 2.16 -10.39 32.17
C HIS A 216 1.10 -10.43 33.29
N PHE A 217 0.55 -11.59 33.63
CA PHE A 217 -0.48 -11.72 34.68
C PHE A 217 0.07 -12.03 36.08
N ALA A 218 1.38 -12.24 36.23
CA ALA A 218 2.04 -12.43 37.53
C ALA A 218 2.42 -11.10 38.22
N ALA A 219 2.12 -9.94 37.62
CA ALA A 219 2.41 -8.62 38.18
C ALA A 219 1.37 -8.14 39.22
N ALA A 220 0.22 -8.82 39.33
CA ALA A 220 -0.77 -8.61 40.40
C ALA A 220 -0.59 -9.69 41.47
N GLY A 221 -0.07 -9.30 42.64
CA GLY A 221 0.42 -10.23 43.68
C GLY A 221 -0.67 -11.00 44.43
N LEU A 222 -1.20 -12.08 43.83
CA LEU A 222 -2.19 -12.97 44.44
C LEU A 222 -1.64 -14.39 44.66
N THR A 223 -0.84 -14.55 45.72
CA THR A 223 -0.37 -15.87 46.16
C THR A 223 -1.45 -16.63 46.92
N ILE A 224 -2.12 -17.59 46.28
CA ILE A 224 -2.94 -18.60 46.97
C ILE A 224 -2.27 -19.97 46.87
N LYS A 225 -2.12 -20.62 48.03
CA LYS A 225 -1.19 -21.74 48.27
C LYS A 225 -1.98 -23.02 48.56
N GLY A 226 -2.31 -23.79 47.52
CA GLY A 226 -3.10 -25.03 47.63
C GLY A 226 -2.29 -26.29 47.32
N LYS A 227 -1.98 -27.12 48.33
CA LYS A 227 -1.57 -28.51 48.15
C LYS A 227 -2.82 -29.41 48.19
N GLY A 228 -2.93 -30.36 47.29
CA GLY A 228 -3.92 -31.44 47.37
C GLY A 228 -3.59 -32.58 46.41
N LYS A 229 -3.25 -33.75 46.96
CA LYS A 229 -3.27 -35.03 46.25
C LYS A 229 -4.35 -35.91 46.90
N ALA A 230 -5.17 -36.52 46.07
CA ALA A 230 -5.68 -37.88 46.23
C ALA A 230 -5.72 -38.45 44.81
#